data_AF-A0A849QER8-F1
#
_entry.id   AF-A0A849QER8-F1
#
_cell.length_a   1.000
_cell.length_b   1.000
_cell.length_c   1.000
_cell.angle_alpha   90.00
_cell.angle_beta   90.00
_cell.angle_gamma   90.00
#
_symmetry.space_group_name_H-M   'P 1'
#
loop_
_entity.id
_entity.type
_entity.pdbx_description
1 polymer ?
#
loop_
_entity_poly.entity_id
_entity_poly.type
_entity_poly.pdbx_seq_one_letter_code
_entity_poly.pdbx_strand_id
1 'polypeptide(L)' 'LLKTLKGEAIAIARSSGTSDWLVKTRSGIVAVIDRVFMERGRYPSMWKKRTPKGTA' A
#
# COMPACT_ATOMS: atom_id res chain seq x y z
N LEU A 1 10.23 -7.05 -1.72
CA LEU A 1 8.92 -7.70 -1.47
C LEU A 1 8.14 -6.86 -0.47
N LEU A 2 6.90 -6.48 -0.79
CA LEU A 2 6.00 -5.82 0.15
C LEU A 2 5.26 -6.88 0.99
N LYS A 3 5.22 -6.68 2.31
CA LYS A 3 4.64 -7.61 3.27
C LYS A 3 3.84 -6.90 4.35
N THR A 4 2.88 -7.58 4.95
CA THR A 4 2.17 -7.10 6.15
C THR A 4 3.08 -7.22 7.36
N LEU A 5 2.70 -6.56 8.48
CA LEU A 5 3.37 -6.74 9.77
C LEU A 5 3.26 -8.17 10.32
N LYS A 6 2.26 -8.94 9.84
CA LYS A 6 2.09 -10.37 10.16
C LYS A 6 2.97 -11.29 9.31
N GLY A 7 3.70 -10.73 8.33
CA GLY A 7 4.58 -11.49 7.44
C GLY A 7 3.92 -12.03 6.16
N GLU A 8 2.66 -11.70 5.88
CA GLU A 8 1.99 -12.11 4.64
C GLU A 8 2.53 -11.31 3.44
N ALA A 9 2.81 -11.98 2.32
CA ALA A 9 3.28 -11.33 1.10
C ALA A 9 2.12 -10.61 0.38
N ILE A 10 2.29 -9.31 0.11
CA ILE A 10 1.29 -8.49 -0.56
C ILE A 10 1.56 -8.44 -2.06
N ALA A 11 2.78 -8.02 -2.43
CA ALA A 11 3.17 -7.74 -3.81
C ALA A 11 4.69 -7.69 -3.98
N ILE A 12 5.16 -7.89 -5.21
CA ILE A 12 6.51 -7.49 -5.65
C ILE A 12 6.45 -6.06 -6.16
N ALA A 13 7.41 -5.25 -5.74
CA ALA A 13 7.54 -3.86 -6.11
C ALA A 13 9.03 -3.49 -6.18
N ARG A 14 9.36 -2.57 -7.08
CA ARG A 14 10.66 -1.88 -7.13
C ARG A 14 10.64 -0.68 -6.19
N SER A 15 11.72 -0.49 -5.45
CA SER A 15 11.87 0.69 -4.59
C SER A 15 12.18 1.92 -5.45
N SER A 16 11.56 3.05 -5.13
CA SER A 16 11.80 4.32 -5.81
C SER A 16 13.09 5.02 -5.34
N GLY A 17 13.70 4.56 -4.25
CA GLY A 17 14.84 5.24 -3.64
C GLY A 17 15.63 4.35 -2.67
N THR A 18 16.54 4.98 -1.94
CA THR A 18 17.37 4.30 -0.94
C THR A 18 16.70 4.29 0.44
N SER A 19 17.18 3.42 1.34
CA SER A 19 16.68 3.36 2.72
C SER A 19 16.90 4.67 3.49
N ASP A 20 18.02 5.36 3.26
CA ASP A 20 18.30 6.66 3.88
C ASP A 20 17.28 7.73 3.47
N TRP A 21 16.96 7.79 2.17
CA TRP A 21 15.94 8.68 1.65
C TRP A 21 14.56 8.38 2.25
N LEU A 22 14.20 7.10 2.34
CA LEU A 22 12.91 6.64 2.87
C LEU A 22 12.67 7.04 4.33
N VAL A 23 13.74 7.11 5.14
CA VAL A 23 13.66 7.55 6.54
C VAL A 23 13.52 9.07 6.65
N LYS A 24 14.15 9.83 5.75
CA LYS A 24 14.15 11.31 5.78
C LYS A 24 12.90 11.92 5.17
N THR A 25 12.30 11.25 4.19
CA THR A 25 11.17 11.79 3.41
C THR A 25 9.83 11.58 4.12
N ARG A 26 9.00 12.63 4.18
CA ARG A 26 7.65 12.59 4.80
C ARG A 26 6.53 12.23 3.84
N SER A 27 6.74 12.39 2.54
CA SER A 27 5.73 12.17 1.50
C SER A 27 6.38 11.79 0.17
N GLY A 28 5.70 10.95 -0.61
CA GLY A 28 6.19 10.49 -1.91
C GLY A 28 5.83 9.05 -2.19
N ILE A 29 6.09 8.61 -3.43
CA ILE A 29 5.86 7.22 -3.85
C ILE A 29 7.10 6.40 -3.50
N VAL A 30 6.98 5.57 -2.48
CA VAL A 30 8.08 4.75 -1.94
C VAL A 30 8.43 3.55 -2.82
N ALA A 31 7.43 2.95 -3.47
CA ALA A 31 7.61 1.76 -4.29
C ALA A 31 6.61 1.71 -5.44
N VAL A 32 7.05 1.19 -6.58
CA VAL A 32 6.24 0.94 -7.78
C VAL A 32 5.92 -0.54 -7.86
N ILE A 33 4.63 -0.88 -7.90
CA ILE A 33 4.17 -2.27 -7.89
C ILE A 33 4.37 -2.90 -9.27
N ASP A 34 5.02 -4.07 -9.32
CA ASP A 34 5.17 -4.85 -10.55
C ASP A 34 4.16 -6.01 -10.61
N ARG A 35 3.86 -6.68 -9.48
CA ARG A 35 2.87 -7.77 -9.42
C ARG A 35 2.26 -7.91 -8.04
N VAL A 36 0.94 -8.07 -7.98
CA VAL A 36 0.18 -8.28 -6.74
C VAL A 36 -0.12 -9.76 -6.54
N PHE A 37 0.05 -10.26 -5.32
CA PHE A 37 -0.30 -11.64 -4.95
C PHE A 37 -1.54 -11.71 -4.05
N MET A 38 -1.74 -10.71 -3.20
CA MET A 38 -2.81 -10.72 -2.22
C MET A 38 -4.17 -10.52 -2.87
N GLU A 39 -5.14 -11.36 -2.47
CA GLU A 39 -6.52 -11.24 -2.92
C GLU A 39 -7.16 -9.92 -2.48
N ARG A 40 -8.00 -9.36 -3.35
CA ARG A 40 -8.74 -8.13 -3.04
C ARG A 40 -9.77 -8.42 -1.96
N GLY A 41 -9.89 -7.54 -0.97
CA GLY A 41 -10.86 -7.67 0.13
C GLY A 41 -10.36 -8.41 1.36
N ARG A 42 -9.16 -9.05 1.29
CA ARG A 42 -8.47 -9.64 2.46
C ARG A 42 -8.28 -8.61 3.59
N TYR A 43 -7.97 -7.38 3.21
CA TYR A 43 -7.91 -6.22 4.10
C TYR A 43 -8.92 -5.16 3.67
N PRO A 44 -9.73 -4.60 4.58
CA PRO A 44 -10.69 -3.55 4.25
C PRO A 44 -9.97 -2.28 3.78
N SER A 45 -10.61 -1.55 2.88
CA SER A 45 -10.07 -0.28 2.39
C SER A 45 -10.12 0.78 3.49
N MET A 46 -8.96 1.10 4.06
CA MET A 46 -8.83 2.15 5.09
C MET A 46 -8.73 3.57 4.51
N TRP A 47 -8.57 3.69 3.18
CA TRP A 47 -8.31 4.94 2.47
C TRP A 47 -9.54 5.48 1.74
N LYS A 48 -10.60 4.67 1.56
CA LYS A 48 -11.88 5.16 1.02
C LYS A 48 -12.60 5.98 2.08
N LYS A 49 -12.83 7.27 1.79
CA LYS A 49 -13.78 8.10 2.54
C LYS A 49 -15.15 7.45 2.48
N ARG A 50 -15.84 7.36 3.61
CA ARG A 50 -17.26 6.97 3.69
C ARG A 50 -18.03 7.82 2.69
N THR A 51 -18.57 7.20 1.65
CA THR A 51 -19.63 7.83 0.86
C THR A 51 -20.77 8.16 1.82
N PRO A 52 -21.25 9.40 1.92
CA PRO A 52 -22.46 9.67 2.67
C PRO A 52 -23.57 8.81 2.06
N LYS A 53 -24.12 7.88 2.84
CA LYS A 53 -25.34 7.17 2.44
C LYS A 53 -26.47 8.18 2.56
N GLY A 54 -27.08 8.56 1.44
CA GLY A 54 -28.38 9.22 1.43
C GLY A 54 -28.42 10.52 0.62
N THR A 55 -28.77 10.38 -0.65
CA THR A 55 -29.85 11.17 -1.26
C THR A 55 -30.47 10.26 -2.31
N ALA A 56 -31.66 9.76 -1.98
CA ALA A 56 -32.58 9.13 -2.92
C ALA A 56 -33.14 10.21 -3.87
#